data_AF-A0A7Y3A5A4-F1
#
_entry.id   AF-A0A7Y3A5A4-F1
#
_cell.length_a   1.000
_cell.length_b   1.000
_cell.length_c   1.000
_cell.angle_alpha   90.00
_cell.angle_beta   90.00
_cell.angle_gamma   90.00
#
_symmetry.space_group_name_H-M   'P 1'
#
loop_
_entity.id
_entity.type
_entity.pdbx_description
1 polymer ?
#
loop_
_entity_poly.entity_id
_entity_poly.type
_entity_poly.pdbx_seq_one_letter_code
_entity_poly.pdbx_strand_id
1 'polypeptide(L)'
;ADSLKWSRVTVSSTSRFFKGVTTIASSWTFDPYIEQNNRAVDVTVWSQEKKPVRIERGTIRLSNRLKFSQIRDLFGKKSKESGSTTGGSERDESPGQRPVGSSPVQRSSDQKPKGEELISLMDLFSNLSINHELKYDISANDEVTTGRVSTHSVTITGSLPLTENWRVSIGNLGYDFVKKGLSYTAVTFTRKLHCWNMNFSWYPNRDTYSFFIGVNSTNLSFLRYNYGQNNVDGLFNSFR
;
A
#
# COMPACT_ATOMS: atom_id res chain seq x y z
N ALA A 1 48.06 8.36 10.62
CA ALA A 1 46.79 7.82 10.12
C ALA A 1 46.37 8.55 8.83
N ASP A 2 47.33 8.83 7.94
CA ASP A 2 47.22 9.93 6.96
C ASP A 2 47.65 9.52 5.54
N SER A 3 47.40 8.27 5.14
CA SER A 3 47.91 7.76 3.85
C SER A 3 46.85 7.26 2.87
N LEU A 4 45.58 7.12 3.28
CA LEU A 4 44.49 6.74 2.36
C LEU A 4 44.08 7.91 1.47
N LYS A 5 44.48 7.88 0.20
CA LYS A 5 44.25 8.94 -0.78
C LYS A 5 42.86 8.97 -1.41
N TRP A 6 42.08 7.89 -1.27
CA TRP A 6 40.79 7.70 -1.94
C TRP A 6 39.73 7.41 -0.89
N SER A 7 38.50 7.88 -1.10
CA SER A 7 37.39 7.59 -0.20
C SER A 7 36.60 6.39 -0.68
N ARG A 8 35.86 5.77 0.24
CA ARG A 8 34.79 4.83 -0.12
C ARG A 8 33.76 5.53 -0.99
N VAL A 9 33.22 4.80 -1.94
CA VAL A 9 32.18 5.29 -2.85
C VAL A 9 30.92 4.49 -2.59
N THR A 10 29.83 5.18 -2.25
CA THR A 10 28.51 4.55 -2.15
C THR A 10 27.67 4.92 -3.36
N VAL A 11 27.16 3.90 -4.06
CA VAL A 11 26.25 4.03 -5.20
C VAL A 11 24.88 3.53 -4.77
N SER A 12 23.88 4.40 -4.83
CA SER A 12 22.48 4.05 -4.61
C SER A 12 21.69 4.18 -5.91
N SER A 13 20.75 3.27 -6.13
CA SER A 13 19.86 3.29 -7.28
C SER A 13 18.46 2.90 -6.85
N THR A 14 17.46 3.48 -7.51
CA THR A 14 16.05 3.09 -7.33
C THR A 14 15.36 3.12 -8.68
N SER A 15 14.87 1.96 -9.11
CA SER A 15 14.14 1.78 -10.35
C SER A 15 12.70 1.39 -10.03
N ARG A 16 11.74 2.01 -10.72
CA ARG A 16 10.32 1.70 -10.60
C ARG A 16 9.81 1.14 -11.92
N PHE A 17 9.15 0.00 -11.86
CA PHE A 17 8.61 -0.72 -13.01
C PHE A 17 7.08 -0.83 -12.89
N PHE A 18 6.42 -1.17 -14.00
CA PHE A 18 4.98 -1.46 -14.06
C PHE A 18 4.11 -0.37 -13.39
N LYS A 19 4.36 0.90 -13.73
CA LYS A 19 3.68 2.07 -13.14
C LYS A 19 3.81 2.15 -11.61
N GLY A 20 4.94 1.73 -11.07
CA GLY A 20 5.25 1.81 -9.64
C GLY A 20 4.79 0.62 -8.81
N VAL A 21 4.26 -0.43 -9.44
CA VAL A 21 3.90 -1.68 -8.76
C VAL A 21 5.13 -2.37 -8.20
N THR A 22 6.23 -2.38 -8.95
CA THR A 22 7.51 -2.97 -8.53
C THR A 22 8.54 -1.88 -8.36
N THR A 23 9.19 -1.83 -7.21
CA THR A 23 10.34 -0.98 -6.95
C THR A 23 11.54 -1.85 -6.62
N ILE A 24 12.66 -1.60 -7.30
CA ILE A 24 13.94 -2.20 -6.99
C ILE A 24 14.85 -1.08 -6.51
N ALA A 25 15.27 -1.12 -5.25
CA ALA A 25 16.25 -0.22 -4.69
C ALA A 25 17.53 -0.99 -4.40
N SER A 26 18.68 -0.43 -4.77
CA SER A 26 19.98 -1.02 -4.45
C SER A 26 20.92 0.03 -3.85
N SER A 27 21.81 -0.42 -2.98
CA SER A 27 22.83 0.41 -2.34
C SER A 27 24.10 -0.42 -2.25
N TRP A 28 25.19 0.10 -2.78
CA TRP A 28 26.48 -0.58 -2.86
C TRP A 28 27.56 0.35 -2.32
N THR A 29 28.41 -0.14 -1.44
CA THR A 29 29.60 0.57 -0.96
C THR A 29 30.83 -0.13 -1.49
N PHE A 30 31.66 0.63 -2.18
CA PHE A 30 32.91 0.19 -2.76
C PHE A 30 34.08 0.84 -2.02
N ASP A 31 35.10 0.06 -1.74
CA ASP A 31 36.35 0.51 -1.14
C ASP A 31 37.51 0.17 -2.09
N PRO A 32 38.34 1.15 -2.53
CA PRO A 32 39.50 0.86 -3.37
C PRO A 32 40.65 0.20 -2.61
N TYR A 33 40.60 0.13 -1.27
CA TYR A 33 41.64 -0.44 -0.43
C TYR A 33 41.31 -1.86 0.03
N ILE A 34 42.36 -2.65 0.23
CA ILE A 34 42.26 -3.97 0.87
C ILE A 34 41.87 -3.81 2.34
N GLU A 35 41.25 -4.84 2.88
CA GLU A 35 40.93 -4.92 4.29
C GLU A 35 41.73 -6.06 4.92
N GLN A 36 42.36 -5.76 6.07
CA GLN A 36 42.99 -6.76 6.91
C GLN A 36 42.57 -6.50 8.36
N ASN A 37 42.09 -7.53 9.04
CA ASN A 37 41.62 -7.45 10.43
C ASN A 37 40.57 -6.34 10.61
N ASN A 38 39.61 -6.24 9.69
CA ASN A 38 38.57 -5.19 9.66
C ASN A 38 39.10 -3.75 9.59
N ARG A 39 40.31 -3.54 9.05
CA ARG A 39 40.87 -2.20 8.82
C ARG A 39 41.35 -2.08 7.39
N ALA A 40 41.01 -0.96 6.76
CA ALA A 40 41.57 -0.62 5.46
C ALA A 40 43.08 -0.41 5.60
N VAL A 41 43.85 -1.09 4.75
CA VAL A 41 45.30 -0.92 4.63
C VAL A 41 45.55 -0.04 3.41
N ASP A 42 46.59 0.79 3.43
CA ASP A 42 46.96 1.66 2.31
C ASP A 42 47.62 0.90 1.15
N VAL A 43 46.95 -0.15 0.70
CA VAL A 43 47.26 -0.96 -0.45
C VAL A 43 45.97 -1.09 -1.24
N THR A 44 46.02 -0.69 -2.50
CA THR A 44 44.83 -0.77 -3.36
C THR A 44 44.51 -2.22 -3.71
N VAL A 45 43.23 -2.54 -3.81
CA VAL A 45 42.75 -3.84 -4.30
C VAL A 45 43.27 -4.08 -5.73
N TRP A 46 43.40 -3.03 -6.53
CA TRP A 46 43.98 -3.10 -7.87
C TRP A 46 45.43 -3.58 -7.88
N SER A 47 46.27 -3.08 -6.97
CA SER A 47 47.68 -3.46 -6.93
C SER A 47 47.90 -4.91 -6.52
N GLN A 48 47.09 -5.44 -5.60
CA GLN A 48 47.27 -6.78 -5.04
C GLN A 48 46.40 -7.84 -5.73
N GLU A 49 45.11 -7.59 -5.92
CA GLU A 49 44.14 -8.56 -6.42
C GLU A 49 43.74 -8.34 -7.90
N LYS A 50 44.21 -7.25 -8.54
CA LYS A 50 43.82 -6.85 -9.91
C LYS A 50 42.32 -6.64 -10.11
N LYS A 51 41.56 -6.41 -9.04
CA LYS A 51 40.15 -5.97 -9.11
C LYS A 51 40.08 -4.45 -9.00
N PRO A 52 39.16 -3.79 -9.70
CA PRO A 52 39.08 -2.32 -9.72
C PRO A 52 38.76 -1.73 -8.35
N VAL A 53 37.81 -2.33 -7.64
CA VAL A 53 37.39 -1.95 -6.28
C VAL A 53 36.87 -3.19 -5.55
N ARG A 54 36.93 -3.17 -4.21
CA ARG A 54 36.28 -4.16 -3.36
C ARG A 54 34.86 -3.71 -3.07
N ILE A 55 33.90 -4.63 -3.12
CA ILE A 55 32.55 -4.40 -2.58
C ILE A 55 32.65 -4.63 -1.08
N GLU A 56 32.46 -3.59 -0.28
CA GLU A 56 32.39 -3.72 1.18
C GLU A 56 31.01 -4.23 1.60
N ARG A 57 29.96 -3.59 1.08
CA ARG A 57 28.56 -3.92 1.39
C ARG A 57 27.67 -3.68 0.20
N GLY A 58 26.63 -4.49 0.08
CA GLY A 58 25.59 -4.37 -0.92
C GLY A 58 24.23 -4.70 -0.32
N THR A 59 23.20 -3.97 -0.71
CA THR A 59 21.81 -4.31 -0.40
C THR A 59 20.98 -4.14 -1.66
N ILE A 60 20.18 -5.15 -1.99
CA ILE A 60 19.13 -5.08 -3.00
C ILE A 60 17.80 -5.29 -2.28
N ARG A 61 16.86 -4.38 -2.48
CA ARG A 61 15.48 -4.48 -2.00
C ARG A 61 14.55 -4.47 -3.20
N LEU A 62 13.71 -5.48 -3.30
CA LEU A 62 12.62 -5.57 -4.25
C LEU A 62 11.33 -5.53 -3.46
N SER A 63 10.50 -4.53 -3.75
CA SER A 63 9.19 -4.37 -3.17
C SER A 63 8.13 -4.36 -4.26
N ASN A 64 7.12 -5.21 -4.14
CA ASN A 64 5.94 -5.19 -4.99
C ASN A 64 4.73 -4.81 -4.15
N ARG A 65 3.93 -3.88 -4.65
CA ARG A 65 2.60 -3.57 -4.12
C ARG A 65 1.56 -3.72 -5.22
N LEU A 66 0.83 -4.82 -5.16
CA LEU A 66 -0.18 -5.20 -6.14
C LEU A 66 -1.55 -4.97 -5.54
N LYS A 67 -2.24 -3.90 -5.95
CA LYS A 67 -3.69 -3.80 -5.75
C LYS A 67 -4.38 -4.65 -6.79
N PHE A 68 -5.46 -5.33 -6.42
CA PHE A 68 -6.18 -6.22 -7.34
C PHE A 68 -6.65 -5.49 -8.61
N SER A 69 -7.08 -4.22 -8.48
CA SER A 69 -7.42 -3.36 -9.63
C SER A 69 -6.27 -3.14 -10.61
N GLN A 70 -5.02 -3.06 -10.12
CA GLN A 70 -3.83 -2.86 -10.95
C GLN A 70 -3.38 -4.15 -11.64
N ILE A 71 -3.64 -5.32 -11.05
CA ILE A 71 -3.38 -6.62 -11.69
C ILE A 71 -4.21 -6.72 -12.97
N ARG A 72 -5.48 -6.29 -12.95
CA ARG A 72 -6.31 -6.24 -14.16
C ARG A 72 -5.72 -5.30 -15.21
N ASP A 73 -5.27 -4.12 -14.86
CA ASP A 73 -4.74 -3.18 -15.85
C ASP A 73 -3.41 -3.66 -16.47
N LEU A 74 -2.71 -4.59 -15.80
CA LEU A 74 -1.47 -5.22 -16.29
C LEU A 74 -1.73 -6.49 -17.14
N PHE A 75 -2.73 -7.30 -16.79
CA PHE A 75 -3.01 -8.60 -17.42
C PHE A 75 -4.32 -8.67 -18.23
N GLY A 76 -5.19 -7.67 -18.07
CA GLY A 76 -6.37 -7.47 -18.87
C GLY A 76 -5.94 -7.14 -20.29
N LYS A 77 -6.11 -8.10 -21.20
CA LYS A 77 -5.99 -7.89 -22.65
C LYS A 77 -6.67 -6.56 -22.97
N LYS A 78 -5.94 -5.62 -23.59
CA LYS A 78 -6.58 -4.57 -24.38
C LYS A 78 -7.44 -5.27 -25.42
N SER A 79 -8.73 -5.41 -25.17
CA SER A 79 -9.70 -5.58 -26.23
C SER A 79 -9.54 -4.36 -27.11
N LYS A 80 -8.85 -4.52 -28.24
CA LYS A 80 -9.03 -3.63 -29.38
C LYS A 80 -10.49 -3.79 -29.76
N GLU A 81 -11.33 -2.90 -29.24
CA GLU A 81 -12.61 -2.63 -29.84
C GLU A 81 -12.28 -2.02 -31.21
N SER A 82 -12.46 -2.85 -32.23
CA SER A 82 -12.45 -2.43 -33.62
C SER A 82 -13.59 -1.44 -33.77
N GLY A 83 -13.27 -0.14 -33.70
CA GLY A 83 -14.20 0.92 -34.04
C GLY A 83 -14.71 0.68 -35.45
N SER A 84 -15.98 0.28 -35.54
CA SER A 84 -16.71 0.29 -36.79
C SER A 84 -16.84 1.74 -37.25
N THR A 85 -16.30 1.96 -38.43
CA THR A 85 -16.49 3.10 -39.32
C THR A 85 -17.84 3.77 -39.15
N THR A 86 -17.85 5.04 -38.75
CA THR A 86 -18.90 5.97 -39.16
C THR A 86 -18.22 7.17 -39.79
N GLY A 87 -17.99 7.06 -41.10
CA GLY A 87 -17.54 8.15 -41.94
C GLY A 87 -18.75 8.91 -42.49
N GLY A 88 -18.71 10.23 -42.32
CA GLY A 88 -19.12 11.19 -43.36
C GLY A 88 -20.60 11.47 -43.57
N SER A 89 -21.09 12.57 -42.96
CA SER A 89 -21.80 13.59 -43.74
C SER A 89 -21.67 14.96 -43.08
N GLU A 90 -21.02 15.86 -43.81
CA GLU A 90 -20.93 17.30 -43.57
C GLU A 90 -22.23 18.02 -43.97
N ARG A 91 -22.27 19.33 -43.64
CA ARG A 91 -23.25 20.41 -43.90
C ARG A 91 -24.05 20.78 -42.64
N ASP A 92 -24.22 22.03 -42.21
CA ASP A 92 -23.81 23.35 -42.73
C ASP A 92 -23.93 24.36 -41.55
N GLU A 93 -23.23 25.49 -41.62
CA GLU A 93 -23.17 26.54 -40.59
C GLU A 93 -24.45 27.40 -40.48
N SER A 94 -24.79 27.91 -39.28
CA SER A 94 -25.11 29.34 -39.04
C SER A 94 -25.29 29.67 -37.55
N PRO A 95 -24.84 30.86 -37.06
CA PRO A 95 -24.83 31.19 -35.63
C PRO A 95 -25.99 32.07 -35.16
N GLY A 96 -26.48 31.79 -33.95
CA GLY A 96 -27.11 32.78 -33.07
C GLY A 96 -28.59 32.56 -32.76
N GLN A 97 -28.90 32.31 -31.49
CA GLN A 97 -29.85 33.05 -30.64
C GLN A 97 -30.18 32.23 -29.38
N ARG A 98 -30.02 32.85 -28.21
CA ARG A 98 -30.66 32.40 -26.96
C ARG A 98 -32.10 32.92 -26.94
N PRO A 99 -33.05 32.12 -26.43
CA PRO A 99 -33.81 32.62 -25.29
C PRO A 99 -34.11 31.57 -24.20
N VAL A 100 -34.05 32.08 -22.97
CA VAL A 100 -34.92 31.86 -21.80
C VAL A 100 -35.90 30.67 -21.81
N GLY A 101 -35.72 29.78 -20.82
CA GLY A 101 -36.75 29.34 -19.87
C GLY A 101 -37.88 28.41 -20.35
N SER A 102 -37.74 27.12 -20.06
CA SER A 102 -38.85 26.26 -19.59
C SER A 102 -38.31 24.89 -19.18
N SER A 103 -38.52 24.50 -17.91
CA SER A 103 -38.22 23.18 -17.38
C SER A 103 -38.97 22.08 -18.13
N PRO A 104 -38.31 20.98 -18.54
CA PRO A 104 -38.99 19.72 -18.79
C PRO A 104 -38.96 18.88 -17.50
N VAL A 105 -40.15 18.60 -16.99
CA VAL A 105 -40.42 17.51 -16.04
C VAL A 105 -39.85 16.22 -16.64
N GLN A 106 -38.70 15.76 -16.15
CA GLN A 106 -38.21 14.42 -16.42
C GLN A 106 -38.94 13.45 -15.51
N ARG A 107 -39.97 12.84 -16.09
CA ARG A 107 -40.72 11.70 -15.56
C ARG A 107 -39.73 10.64 -15.11
N SER A 108 -39.81 10.33 -13.82
CA SER A 108 -39.39 9.08 -13.23
C SER A 108 -40.05 7.92 -13.99
N SER A 109 -39.26 7.20 -14.78
CA SER A 109 -39.61 5.87 -15.24
C SER A 109 -38.40 4.96 -15.04
N ASP A 110 -38.71 3.79 -14.52
CA ASP A 110 -37.84 2.62 -14.36
C ASP A 110 -37.02 2.55 -13.07
N GLN A 111 -37.74 2.58 -11.94
CA GLN A 111 -37.39 1.69 -10.82
C GLN A 111 -37.51 0.24 -11.29
N LYS A 112 -36.41 -0.29 -11.84
CA LYS A 112 -36.21 -1.73 -11.94
C LYS A 112 -36.06 -2.27 -10.51
N PRO A 113 -36.76 -3.34 -10.12
CA PRO A 113 -36.63 -3.90 -8.78
C PRO A 113 -35.18 -4.27 -8.53
N LYS A 114 -34.65 -3.88 -7.36
CA LYS A 114 -33.35 -4.31 -6.84
C LYS A 114 -33.38 -5.82 -6.61
N GLY A 115 -33.21 -6.58 -7.69
CA GLY A 115 -32.74 -7.95 -7.61
C GLY A 115 -31.32 -7.90 -7.06
N GLU A 116 -31.04 -8.76 -6.09
CA GLU A 116 -29.76 -8.89 -5.40
C GLU A 116 -28.61 -8.85 -6.41
N GLU A 117 -27.96 -7.69 -6.55
CA GLU A 117 -26.74 -7.55 -7.35
C GLU A 117 -25.69 -8.38 -6.66
N LEU A 118 -25.48 -9.60 -7.17
CA LEU A 118 -24.36 -10.45 -6.79
C LEU A 118 -23.10 -9.59 -6.91
N ILE A 119 -22.48 -9.30 -5.77
CA ILE A 119 -21.24 -8.53 -5.72
C ILE A 119 -20.26 -9.24 -6.67
N SER A 120 -19.83 -8.53 -7.70
CA SER A 120 -18.85 -9.07 -8.64
C SER A 120 -17.64 -9.51 -7.83
N LEU A 121 -17.11 -10.71 -8.10
CA LEU A 121 -15.87 -11.18 -7.48
C LEU A 121 -14.75 -10.13 -7.61
N MET A 122 -14.80 -9.32 -8.67
CA MET A 122 -13.88 -8.21 -8.89
C MET A 122 -14.04 -7.08 -7.88
N ASP A 123 -15.27 -6.70 -7.55
CA ASP A 123 -15.55 -5.66 -6.55
C ASP A 123 -15.23 -6.15 -5.14
N LEU A 124 -15.47 -7.44 -4.88
CA LEU A 124 -15.16 -8.09 -3.62
C LEU A 124 -13.66 -8.02 -3.28
N PHE A 125 -12.80 -8.25 -4.27
CA PHE A 125 -11.34 -8.25 -4.08
C PHE A 125 -10.67 -6.91 -4.44
N SER A 126 -11.41 -5.92 -4.93
CA SER A 126 -10.89 -4.61 -5.37
C SER A 126 -10.04 -3.89 -4.30
N ASN A 127 -10.41 -4.07 -3.03
CA ASN A 127 -9.77 -3.47 -1.88
C ASN A 127 -8.67 -4.33 -1.25
N LEU A 128 -8.29 -5.45 -1.89
CA LEU A 128 -7.14 -6.25 -1.50
C LEU A 128 -5.85 -5.72 -2.12
N SER A 129 -4.80 -5.76 -1.32
CA SER A 129 -3.43 -5.43 -1.68
C SER A 129 -2.51 -6.58 -1.26
N ILE A 130 -1.75 -7.10 -2.21
CA ILE A 130 -0.67 -8.05 -1.99
C ILE A 130 0.64 -7.25 -1.97
N ASN A 131 1.37 -7.34 -0.87
CA ASN A 131 2.70 -6.75 -0.74
C ASN A 131 3.73 -7.88 -0.69
N HIS A 132 4.73 -7.84 -1.56
CA HIS A 132 5.85 -8.76 -1.55
C HIS A 132 7.14 -7.98 -1.33
N GLU A 133 7.95 -8.41 -0.36
CA GLU A 133 9.22 -7.78 -0.02
C GLU A 133 10.33 -8.83 -0.09
N LEU A 134 11.42 -8.50 -0.79
CA LEU A 134 12.63 -9.30 -0.86
C LEU A 134 13.84 -8.39 -0.62
N LYS A 135 14.65 -8.72 0.38
CA LYS A 135 15.91 -8.03 0.68
C LYS A 135 17.05 -9.03 0.63
N TYR A 136 18.02 -8.74 -0.23
CA TYR A 136 19.29 -9.45 -0.31
C TYR A 136 20.40 -8.53 0.18
N ASP A 137 21.16 -8.98 1.17
CA ASP A 137 22.31 -8.27 1.71
C ASP A 137 23.60 -9.02 1.37
N ILE A 138 24.61 -8.26 1.00
CA ILE A 138 25.97 -8.68 0.72
C ILE A 138 26.89 -7.93 1.68
N SER A 139 27.82 -8.64 2.30
CA SER A 139 28.86 -8.07 3.13
C SER A 139 30.16 -8.80 2.85
N ALA A 140 31.21 -8.07 2.51
CA ALA A 140 32.56 -8.59 2.48
C ALA A 140 33.30 -8.16 3.74
N ASN A 141 33.83 -9.13 4.47
CA ASN A 141 34.74 -8.88 5.58
C ASN A 141 36.03 -9.63 5.26
N ASP A 142 37.14 -8.89 5.20
CA ASP A 142 38.44 -9.40 4.74
C ASP A 142 38.29 -10.14 3.39
N GLU A 143 38.67 -11.43 3.31
CA GLU A 143 38.59 -12.24 2.09
C GLU A 143 37.23 -12.92 1.86
N VAL A 144 36.32 -12.89 2.85
CA VAL A 144 35.06 -13.63 2.79
C VAL A 144 33.93 -12.69 2.39
N THR A 145 33.38 -12.91 1.20
CA THR A 145 32.13 -12.27 0.77
C THR A 145 30.95 -13.17 1.12
N THR A 146 30.06 -12.68 1.98
CA THR A 146 28.83 -13.36 2.36
C THR A 146 27.62 -12.68 1.73
N GLY A 147 26.69 -13.48 1.23
CA GLY A 147 25.43 -13.01 0.69
C GLY A 147 24.27 -13.75 1.35
N ARG A 148 23.24 -13.03 1.79
CA ARG A 148 22.06 -13.63 2.42
C ARG A 148 20.77 -12.91 2.05
N VAL A 149 19.69 -13.69 1.91
CA VAL A 149 18.34 -13.14 1.92
C VAL A 149 17.98 -12.81 3.36
N SER A 150 17.84 -11.53 3.68
CA SER A 150 17.53 -11.06 5.03
C SER A 150 16.05 -10.78 5.25
N THR A 151 15.29 -10.58 4.18
CA THR A 151 13.83 -10.46 4.21
C THR A 151 13.29 -11.11 2.96
N HIS A 152 12.26 -11.94 3.12
CA HIS A 152 11.49 -12.46 2.00
C HIS A 152 10.10 -12.75 2.56
N SER A 153 9.12 -11.94 2.19
CA SER A 153 7.77 -12.08 2.72
C SER A 153 6.71 -11.69 1.69
N VAL A 154 5.57 -12.35 1.80
CA VAL A 154 4.34 -11.98 1.09
C VAL A 154 3.28 -11.70 2.14
N THR A 155 2.60 -10.56 2.02
CA THR A 155 1.52 -10.16 2.91
C THR A 155 0.31 -9.71 2.09
N ILE A 156 -0.87 -10.00 2.60
CA ILE A 156 -2.17 -9.64 2.04
C ILE A 156 -2.84 -8.77 3.08
N THR A 157 -3.34 -7.63 2.62
CA THR A 157 -4.01 -6.63 3.44
C THR A 157 -5.21 -6.09 2.67
N GLY A 158 -6.28 -5.75 3.37
CA GLY A 158 -7.43 -5.12 2.73
C GLY A 158 -8.76 -5.44 3.38
N SER A 159 -9.84 -5.17 2.67
CA SER A 159 -11.19 -5.37 3.17
C SER A 159 -12.09 -5.97 2.09
N LEU A 160 -12.83 -7.01 2.44
CA LEU A 160 -13.80 -7.68 1.57
C LEU A 160 -15.21 -7.35 2.09
N PRO A 161 -15.98 -6.51 1.38
CA PRO A 161 -17.39 -6.33 1.66
C PRO A 161 -18.17 -7.55 1.16
N LEU A 162 -18.36 -8.56 2.03
CA LEU A 162 -19.05 -9.80 1.66
C LEU A 162 -20.53 -9.56 1.27
N THR A 163 -21.19 -8.62 1.95
CA THR A 163 -22.56 -8.16 1.65
C THR A 163 -22.69 -6.69 2.04
N GLU A 164 -23.84 -6.04 1.80
CA GLU A 164 -24.10 -4.66 2.26
C GLU A 164 -23.88 -4.48 3.78
N ASN A 165 -24.14 -5.54 4.54
CA ASN A 165 -24.07 -5.52 6.01
C ASN A 165 -22.86 -6.25 6.57
N TRP A 166 -22.13 -7.06 5.78
CA TRP A 166 -20.97 -7.82 6.23
C TRP A 166 -19.68 -7.37 5.58
N ARG A 167 -18.64 -7.23 6.38
CA ARG A 167 -17.29 -6.91 5.93
C ARG A 167 -16.27 -7.74 6.68
N VAL A 168 -15.31 -8.28 5.96
CA VAL A 168 -14.11 -8.92 6.53
C VAL A 168 -12.92 -8.05 6.21
N SER A 169 -12.20 -7.60 7.24
CA SER A 169 -10.98 -6.82 7.09
C SER A 169 -9.79 -7.69 7.48
N ILE A 170 -8.83 -7.81 6.56
CA ILE A 170 -7.58 -8.52 6.74
C ILE A 170 -6.51 -7.46 7.03
N GLY A 171 -6.06 -7.40 8.29
CA GLY A 171 -5.05 -6.44 8.74
C GLY A 171 -3.66 -6.76 8.20
N ASN A 172 -3.19 -8.00 8.38
CA ASN A 172 -1.91 -8.48 7.88
C ASN A 172 -1.91 -10.01 7.81
N LEU A 173 -2.35 -10.62 6.71
CA LEU A 173 -2.16 -12.06 6.53
C LEU A 173 -0.92 -12.29 5.68
N GLY A 174 0.10 -12.97 6.18
CA GLY A 174 1.31 -13.14 5.40
C GLY A 174 2.18 -14.31 5.82
N TYR A 175 3.24 -14.50 5.04
CA TYR A 175 4.22 -15.56 5.24
C TYR A 175 5.62 -14.96 5.08
N ASP A 176 6.49 -15.24 6.04
CA ASP A 176 7.91 -14.89 6.03
C ASP A 176 8.72 -16.14 5.66
N PHE A 177 9.31 -16.13 4.46
CA PHE A 177 10.07 -17.24 3.91
C PHE A 177 11.45 -17.40 4.57
N VAL A 178 11.99 -16.33 5.18
CA VAL A 178 13.26 -16.40 5.93
C VAL A 178 13.02 -17.09 7.27
N LYS A 179 11.93 -16.73 7.97
CA LYS A 179 11.54 -17.33 9.25
C LYS A 179 10.74 -18.63 9.09
N LYS A 180 10.33 -18.96 7.86
CA LYS A 180 9.49 -20.12 7.51
C LYS A 180 8.18 -20.18 8.32
N GLY A 181 7.52 -19.03 8.47
CA GLY A 181 6.35 -18.93 9.34
C GLY A 181 5.34 -17.89 8.89
N LEU A 182 4.11 -18.04 9.39
CA LEU A 182 3.05 -17.06 9.19
C LEU A 182 3.39 -15.76 9.93
N SER A 183 3.12 -14.62 9.28
CA SER A 183 3.17 -13.31 9.93
C SER A 183 1.98 -13.15 10.89
N TYR A 184 2.04 -12.09 11.70
CA TYR A 184 0.99 -11.74 12.64
C TYR A 184 -0.32 -11.46 11.90
N THR A 185 -1.22 -12.43 11.94
CA THR A 185 -2.53 -12.39 11.30
C THR A 185 -3.54 -11.69 12.18
N ALA A 186 -4.28 -10.76 11.56
CA ALA A 186 -5.38 -10.04 12.18
C ALA A 186 -6.56 -10.05 11.21
N VAL A 187 -7.68 -10.64 11.62
CA VAL A 187 -8.90 -10.69 10.82
C VAL A 187 -10.04 -10.10 11.63
N THR A 188 -10.73 -9.11 11.06
CA THR A 188 -11.86 -8.45 11.70
C THR A 188 -13.12 -8.64 10.88
N PHE A 189 -14.13 -9.25 11.47
CA PHE A 189 -15.46 -9.38 10.92
C PHE A 189 -16.32 -8.25 11.47
N THR A 190 -16.97 -7.50 10.59
CA THR A 190 -17.88 -6.42 10.94
C THR A 190 -19.25 -6.70 10.36
N ARG A 191 -20.29 -6.61 11.20
CA ARG A 191 -21.69 -6.75 10.79
C ARG A 191 -22.49 -5.53 11.21
N LYS A 192 -23.12 -4.88 10.25
CA LYS A 192 -24.13 -3.85 10.50
C LYS A 192 -25.49 -4.52 10.71
N LEU A 193 -26.19 -4.09 11.75
CA LEU A 193 -27.48 -4.61 12.18
C LEU A 193 -28.44 -3.43 12.38
N HIS A 194 -28.79 -2.73 11.31
CA HIS A 194 -29.64 -1.51 11.34
C HIS A 194 -29.21 -0.51 12.44
N CYS A 195 -29.78 -0.61 13.65
CA CYS A 195 -29.41 0.18 14.83
C CYS A 195 -28.21 -0.34 15.61
N TRP A 196 -27.58 -1.44 15.24
CA TRP A 196 -26.46 -2.06 15.95
C TRP A 196 -25.26 -2.27 15.03
N ASN A 197 -24.07 -2.31 15.62
CA ASN A 197 -22.83 -2.64 14.95
C ASN A 197 -22.09 -3.67 15.77
N MET A 198 -21.70 -4.77 15.12
CA MET A 198 -20.91 -5.85 15.71
C MET A 198 -19.53 -5.86 15.06
N ASN A 199 -18.50 -6.05 15.88
CA ASN A 199 -17.12 -6.26 15.46
C ASN A 199 -16.55 -7.48 16.19
N PHE A 200 -16.03 -8.45 15.44
CA PHE A 200 -15.28 -9.57 15.97
C PHE A 200 -13.88 -9.54 15.37
N SER A 201 -12.87 -9.32 16.20
CA SER A 201 -11.46 -9.29 15.79
C SER A 201 -10.74 -10.53 16.32
N TRP A 202 -10.10 -11.27 15.42
CA TRP A 202 -9.41 -12.52 15.70
C TRP A 202 -7.92 -12.41 15.33
N TYR A 203 -7.08 -12.80 16.29
CA TYR A 203 -5.62 -12.79 16.19
C TYR A 203 -5.09 -14.21 16.44
N PRO A 204 -5.11 -15.11 15.43
CA PRO A 204 -4.79 -16.51 15.63
C PRO A 204 -3.38 -16.74 16.17
N ASN A 205 -2.39 -15.93 15.78
CA ASN A 205 -1.01 -16.08 16.28
C ASN A 205 -0.85 -15.82 17.78
N ARG A 206 -1.87 -15.25 18.45
CA ARG A 206 -1.88 -14.96 19.89
C ARG A 206 -3.02 -15.66 20.62
N ASP A 207 -3.75 -16.55 19.94
CA ASP A 207 -4.94 -17.22 20.46
C ASP A 207 -5.93 -16.27 21.15
N THR A 208 -6.02 -15.05 20.64
CA THR A 208 -6.82 -13.97 21.24
C THR A 208 -7.90 -13.52 20.28
N TYR A 209 -9.07 -13.24 20.82
CA TYR A 209 -10.16 -12.59 20.09
C TYR A 209 -10.76 -11.45 20.92
N SER A 210 -11.42 -10.53 20.24
CA SER A 210 -12.19 -9.45 20.85
C SER A 210 -13.54 -9.35 20.14
N PHE A 211 -14.61 -9.26 20.92
CA PHE A 211 -15.96 -9.05 20.42
C PHE A 211 -16.52 -7.76 20.98
N PHE A 212 -17.09 -6.95 20.10
CA PHE A 212 -17.76 -5.71 20.44
C PHE A 212 -19.13 -5.67 19.76
N ILE A 213 -20.14 -5.22 20.51
CA ILE A 213 -21.46 -4.90 19.99
C ILE A 213 -21.93 -3.57 20.60
N GLY A 214 -22.40 -2.66 19.75
CA GLY A 214 -22.89 -1.35 20.19
C GLY A 214 -24.03 -0.84 19.33
N VAL A 215 -24.83 0.07 19.89
CA VAL A 215 -25.94 0.70 19.17
C VAL A 215 -25.40 1.87 18.32
N ASN A 216 -25.70 1.88 17.03
CA ASN A 216 -25.49 3.02 16.14
C ASN A 216 -26.48 4.13 16.52
N SER A 217 -26.06 5.02 17.43
CA SER A 217 -26.80 6.22 17.82
C SER A 217 -26.75 7.28 16.70
N THR A 218 -27.44 7.05 15.58
CA THR A 218 -27.74 8.16 14.65
C THR A 218 -29.01 8.90 15.09
N ASN A 219 -29.91 8.22 15.81
CA ASN A 219 -31.18 8.77 16.32
C ASN A 219 -31.16 9.17 17.81
N LEU A 220 -30.06 9.05 18.56
CA LEU A 220 -29.99 9.49 19.97
C LEU A 220 -29.15 10.77 20.15
N SER A 221 -29.02 11.60 19.11
CA SER A 221 -28.60 13.00 19.29
C SER A 221 -29.56 13.76 20.21
N PHE A 222 -30.83 13.32 20.32
CA PHE A 222 -31.83 13.91 21.21
C PHE A 222 -31.63 13.57 22.70
N LEU A 223 -30.91 12.49 23.05
CA LEU A 223 -30.56 12.14 24.43
C LEU A 223 -29.20 12.69 24.85
N ARG A 224 -28.67 13.68 24.12
CA ARG A 224 -27.45 14.37 24.51
C ARG A 224 -27.78 15.44 25.56
N TYR A 225 -27.91 15.00 26.82
CA TYR A 225 -27.94 15.90 27.97
C TYR A 225 -26.53 16.47 28.20
N ASN A 226 -26.30 17.72 27.80
CA ASN A 226 -25.08 18.44 28.17
C ASN A 226 -25.30 19.03 29.57
N TYR A 227 -24.92 18.32 30.63
CA TYR A 227 -24.76 18.92 31.96
C TYR A 227 -23.27 19.07 32.25
N GLY A 228 -22.86 20.28 32.60
CA GLY A 228 -21.45 20.63 32.75
C GLY A 228 -20.87 21.43 31.59
N GLN A 229 -21.65 22.32 30.95
CA GLN A 229 -21.03 23.59 30.59
C GLN A 229 -20.68 24.27 31.91
N ASN A 230 -19.46 24.01 32.41
CA ASN A 230 -18.86 24.92 33.35
C ASN A 230 -18.83 26.26 32.63
N ASN A 231 -19.68 27.18 33.08
CA ASN A 231 -19.37 28.59 32.99
C ASN A 231 -17.99 28.70 33.60
N VAL A 232 -16.97 28.80 32.76
CA VAL A 232 -15.70 29.38 33.17
C VAL A 232 -16.07 30.78 33.59
N ASP A 233 -16.23 30.95 34.90
CA ASP A 233 -16.29 32.25 35.57
C ASP A 233 -15.09 33.06 35.09
N GLY A 234 -15.30 33.80 34.02
CA GLY A 234 -14.47 34.94 33.69
C GLY A 234 -14.94 36.06 34.59
N LEU A 235 -14.38 36.16 35.81
CA LEU A 235 -14.46 37.33 36.68
C LEU A 235 -13.41 37.20 37.80
N PHE A 236 -12.34 38.00 37.67
CA PHE A 236 -11.28 38.32 38.65
C PHE A 236 -10.22 37.21 38.89
N ASN A 237 -8.92 37.46 38.73
CA ASN A 237 -8.20 38.57 39.34
C ASN A 237 -6.90 38.93 38.59
N SER A 238 -6.76 40.22 38.38
CA SER A 238 -5.59 40.99 37.94
C SER A 238 -4.53 41.14 39.05
N PHE A 239 -3.28 41.41 38.66
CA PHE A 239 -2.11 41.79 39.50
C PHE A 239 -1.62 40.66 40.43
N ARG A 240 -0.37 40.23 40.45
CA ARG A 240 0.94 40.88 40.23
C ARG A 240 1.95 39.83 39.78
#